data_AF-A0AAD7BVS6-F1
#
_entry.id   AF-A0AAD7BVS6-F1
#
_cell.length_a   1.000
_cell.length_b   1.000
_cell.length_c   1.000
_cell.angle_alpha   90.00
_cell.angle_beta   90.00
_cell.angle_gamma   90.00
#
_symmetry.space_group_name_H-M   'P 1'
#
loop_
_entity.id
_entity.type
_entity.pdbx_description
1 polymer ?
#
loop_
_entity_poly.entity_id
_entity_poly.type
_entity_poly.pdbx_seq_one_letter_code
_entity_poly.pdbx_strand_id
1 'polypeptide(L)'
;MYAQQQNLRPHHSQHHHHARPASTGPMYASNQRGPPAGDPQLYQYFSAVDQDRSGSISVTELQSALVNGNWTRFDLDTVKMLMGIFDTDRSGTIDFKEFSGLWKYISDWQNVFRHFDRDNSGSIEGQELAQAMRSFGYNLSPQILTLIERKYASAPPTAYGPPPGITFDRFVRACVVVKTLTESFQRVDTDRDGWVQLSYEQFMNMTLTAP
;
A
#
# COMPACT_ATOMS: atom_id res chain seq x y z
N MET A 1 -5.17 2.40 7.04
CA MET A 1 -5.06 1.71 8.36
C MET A 1 -5.84 2.43 9.48
N TYR A 2 -6.93 3.14 9.18
CA TYR A 2 -7.76 3.77 10.22
C TYR A 2 -8.67 2.78 10.96
N ALA A 3 -8.99 1.63 10.34
CA ALA A 3 -9.93 0.66 10.92
C ALA A 3 -9.33 -0.24 12.03
N GLN A 4 -8.03 -0.57 11.99
CA GLN A 4 -7.45 -1.44 13.02
C GLN A 4 -7.03 -0.69 14.29
N GLN A 5 -6.69 0.60 14.23
CA GLN A 5 -6.34 1.35 15.45
C GLN A 5 -7.54 1.55 16.40
N GLN A 6 -8.78 1.64 15.91
CA GLN A 6 -9.94 1.91 16.76
C GLN A 6 -10.63 0.66 17.34
N ASN A 7 -10.48 -0.53 16.73
CA ASN A 7 -11.12 -1.75 17.20
C ASN A 7 -10.31 -2.54 18.25
N LEU A 8 -9.17 -2.01 18.71
CA LEU A 8 -8.21 -2.73 19.58
C LEU A 8 -8.13 -2.18 21.02
N ARG A 9 -9.14 -1.43 21.51
CA ARG A 9 -9.22 -1.10 22.94
C ARG A 9 -9.86 -2.26 23.71
N PRO A 10 -9.16 -2.91 24.65
CA PRO A 10 -9.77 -3.96 25.45
C PRO A 10 -10.79 -3.36 26.43
N HIS A 11 -12.04 -3.81 26.31
CA HIS A 11 -13.06 -3.63 27.33
C HIS A 11 -12.62 -4.40 28.59
N HIS A 12 -12.20 -3.67 29.63
CA HIS A 12 -11.80 -4.25 30.90
C HIS A 12 -13.06 -4.65 31.68
N SER A 13 -13.34 -5.95 31.75
CA SER A 13 -14.33 -6.52 32.68
C SER A 13 -13.63 -7.52 33.59
N GLN A 14 -13.49 -7.13 34.86
CA GLN A 14 -12.97 -7.96 35.95
C GLN A 14 -13.90 -9.14 36.22
N HIS A 15 -13.37 -10.36 36.36
CA HIS A 15 -13.96 -11.38 37.24
C HIS A 15 -12.87 -12.33 37.80
N HIS A 16 -13.01 -12.63 39.10
CA HIS A 16 -12.08 -13.35 39.97
C HIS A 16 -12.18 -14.90 39.89
N HIS A 17 -11.00 -15.53 40.02
CA HIS A 17 -10.62 -16.80 40.68
C HIS A 17 -11.50 -18.07 40.63
N HIS A 18 -10.90 -19.22 40.24
CA HIS A 18 -10.51 -20.34 41.14
C HIS A 18 -9.82 -21.49 40.37
N ALA A 19 -8.84 -22.16 41.01
CA ALA A 19 -8.02 -23.25 40.46
C ALA A 19 -8.36 -24.63 41.07
N ARG A 20 -8.10 -25.74 40.33
CA ARG A 20 -7.58 -27.07 40.79
C ARG A 20 -7.49 -28.10 39.61
N PRO A 21 -6.74 -29.23 39.74
CA PRO A 21 -5.81 -29.66 38.68
C PRO A 21 -6.04 -31.03 37.99
N ALA A 22 -5.37 -31.15 36.83
CA ALA A 22 -4.70 -32.29 36.17
C ALA A 22 -5.43 -33.60 35.80
N SER A 23 -5.52 -33.86 34.48
CA SER A 23 -5.48 -35.18 33.87
C SER A 23 -4.62 -35.14 32.59
N THR A 24 -3.59 -35.97 32.54
CA THR A 24 -2.60 -36.10 31.47
C THR A 24 -3.14 -36.95 30.31
N GLY A 25 -3.40 -36.32 29.16
CA GLY A 25 -3.61 -36.98 27.87
C GLY A 25 -2.42 -36.69 26.92
N PRO A 26 -2.13 -37.57 25.95
CA PRO A 26 -0.96 -37.44 25.08
C PRO A 26 -1.10 -36.20 24.19
N MET A 27 -0.11 -35.30 24.30
CA MET A 27 -0.06 -34.09 23.51
C MET A 27 0.19 -34.42 22.04
N TYR A 28 -0.83 -34.21 21.21
CA TYR A 28 -0.61 -33.91 19.80
C TYR A 28 0.22 -32.63 19.78
N ALA A 29 1.49 -32.74 19.37
CA ALA A 29 2.32 -31.59 19.08
C ALA A 29 1.67 -30.84 17.91
N SER A 30 0.83 -29.86 18.24
CA SER A 30 0.48 -28.82 17.30
C SER A 30 1.79 -28.15 16.92
N ASN A 31 2.14 -28.26 15.65
CA ASN A 31 3.29 -27.59 15.06
C ASN A 31 2.99 -26.08 14.99
N GLN A 32 2.77 -25.44 16.14
CA GLN A 32 2.76 -24.00 16.25
C GLN A 32 4.23 -23.58 16.20
N ARG A 33 4.70 -23.28 14.99
CA ARG A 33 5.88 -22.45 14.81
C ARG A 33 5.64 -21.19 15.65
N GLY A 34 6.42 -21.04 16.72
CA GLY A 34 6.44 -19.80 17.49
C GLY A 34 6.71 -18.62 16.56
N PRO A 35 6.35 -17.39 16.96
CA PRO A 35 6.57 -16.22 16.13
C PRO A 35 8.03 -16.21 15.66
N PRO A 36 8.30 -16.12 14.34
CA PRO A 36 9.64 -15.95 13.83
C PRO A 36 10.28 -14.72 14.51
N ALA A 37 11.60 -14.77 14.73
CA ALA A 37 12.32 -13.66 15.34
C ALA A 37 12.01 -12.35 14.59
N GLY A 38 11.27 -11.44 15.22
CA GLY A 38 10.70 -10.26 14.60
C GLY A 38 9.84 -9.45 15.59
N ASP A 39 9.40 -8.27 15.17
CA ASP A 39 8.54 -7.39 15.98
C ASP A 39 7.21 -8.11 16.32
N PRO A 40 6.92 -8.38 17.61
CA PRO A 40 5.71 -9.08 18.02
C PRO A 40 4.42 -8.39 17.57
N GLN A 41 4.42 -7.06 17.49
CA GLN A 41 3.26 -6.29 17.05
C GLN A 41 3.04 -6.45 15.54
N LEU A 42 4.13 -6.45 14.77
CA LEU A 42 4.05 -6.68 13.33
C LEU A 42 3.57 -8.10 13.01
N TYR A 43 4.00 -9.10 13.78
CA TYR A 43 3.52 -10.46 13.63
C TYR A 43 2.02 -10.61 13.95
N GLN A 44 1.50 -9.81 14.89
CA GLN A 44 0.05 -9.75 15.13
C GLN A 44 -0.70 -9.18 13.92
N TYR A 45 -0.18 -8.13 13.28
CA TYR A 45 -0.77 -7.61 12.05
C TYR A 45 -0.73 -8.64 10.93
N PHE A 46 0.41 -9.28 10.72
CA PHE A 46 0.55 -10.36 9.74
C PHE A 46 -0.50 -11.46 9.96
N SER A 47 -0.60 -11.96 11.19
CA SER A 47 -1.55 -13.03 11.57
C SER A 47 -3.01 -12.61 11.45
N ALA A 48 -3.31 -11.31 11.48
CA ALA A 48 -4.65 -10.79 11.28
C ALA A 48 -5.00 -10.64 9.79
N VAL A 49 -3.99 -10.50 8.92
CA VAL A 49 -4.17 -10.43 7.46
C VAL A 49 -4.21 -11.83 6.84
N ASP A 50 -3.35 -12.73 7.29
CA ASP A 50 -3.32 -14.15 6.92
C ASP A 50 -4.54 -14.88 7.54
N GLN A 51 -5.67 -14.85 6.82
CA GLN A 51 -6.96 -15.33 7.31
C GLN A 51 -7.03 -16.85 7.31
N ASP A 52 -6.44 -17.47 6.29
CA ASP A 52 -6.40 -18.92 6.17
C ASP A 52 -5.26 -19.58 6.98
N ARG A 53 -4.35 -18.77 7.53
CA ARG A 53 -3.19 -19.20 8.34
C ARG A 53 -2.25 -20.09 7.53
N SER A 54 -2.14 -19.83 6.24
CA SER A 54 -1.19 -20.50 5.35
C SER A 54 0.26 -20.16 5.68
N GLY A 55 0.50 -19.08 6.43
CA GLY A 55 1.83 -18.55 6.72
C GLY A 55 2.33 -17.57 5.64
N SER A 56 1.46 -17.16 4.73
CA SER A 56 1.72 -16.22 3.64
C SER A 56 0.45 -15.44 3.30
N ILE A 57 0.58 -14.20 2.85
CA ILE A 57 -0.56 -13.35 2.51
C ILE A 57 -0.80 -13.36 1.01
N SER A 58 -1.98 -13.80 0.60
CA SER A 58 -2.45 -13.72 -0.79
C SER A 58 -2.85 -12.29 -1.19
N VAL A 59 -2.93 -12.04 -2.51
CA VAL A 59 -3.46 -10.76 -3.04
C VAL A 59 -4.85 -10.43 -2.51
N THR A 60 -5.71 -11.44 -2.33
CA THR A 60 -7.07 -11.29 -1.84
C THR A 60 -7.14 -10.91 -0.36
N GLU A 61 -6.27 -11.51 0.45
CA GLU A 61 -6.14 -11.18 1.87
C GLU A 61 -5.58 -9.79 2.06
N LEU A 62 -4.53 -9.44 1.30
CA LEU A 62 -3.94 -8.11 1.33
C LEU A 62 -4.96 -7.04 0.91
N GLN A 63 -5.70 -7.26 -0.18
CA GLN A 63 -6.74 -6.32 -0.61
C GLN A 63 -7.85 -6.17 0.42
N SER A 64 -8.24 -7.26 1.08
CA SER A 64 -9.29 -7.23 2.10
C SER A 64 -8.84 -6.52 3.37
N ALA A 65 -7.55 -6.56 3.70
CA ALA A 65 -6.97 -5.91 4.87
C ALA A 65 -6.70 -4.41 4.68
N LEU A 66 -6.44 -3.96 3.45
CA LEU A 66 -6.07 -2.58 3.16
C LEU A 66 -7.27 -1.69 2.83
N VAL A 67 -7.47 -0.68 3.68
CA VAL A 67 -8.56 0.29 3.59
C VAL A 67 -8.00 1.71 3.61
N ASN A 68 -8.50 2.54 2.69
CA ASN A 68 -8.22 3.96 2.54
C ASN A 68 -8.79 4.79 3.72
N GLY A 69 -8.38 6.05 3.83
CA GLY A 69 -8.92 6.99 4.83
C GLY A 69 -10.43 7.21 4.69
N ASN A 70 -10.95 7.14 3.47
CA ASN A 70 -12.37 7.26 3.14
C ASN A 70 -13.15 5.92 3.22
N TRP A 71 -12.62 4.90 3.90
CA TRP A 71 -13.23 3.58 4.10
C TRP A 71 -13.43 2.72 2.85
N THR A 72 -12.92 3.16 1.70
CA THR A 72 -12.88 2.32 0.50
C THR A 72 -11.75 1.29 0.58
N ARG A 73 -11.95 0.13 -0.04
CA ARG A 73 -10.88 -0.86 -0.21
C ARG A 73 -9.83 -0.33 -1.19
N PHE A 74 -8.60 -0.81 -1.03
CA PHE A 74 -7.57 -0.51 -2.01
C PHE A 74 -7.96 -1.05 -3.41
N ASP A 75 -7.63 -0.24 -4.41
CA ASP A 75 -7.67 -0.57 -5.82
C ASP A 75 -6.82 -1.82 -6.09
N LEU A 76 -7.40 -2.79 -6.79
CA LEU A 76 -6.79 -4.10 -7.00
C LEU A 76 -5.43 -4.01 -7.70
N ASP A 77 -5.30 -3.10 -8.66
CA ASP A 77 -4.02 -2.93 -9.36
C ASP A 77 -2.95 -2.34 -8.44
N THR A 78 -3.33 -1.47 -7.51
CA THR A 78 -2.39 -0.97 -6.49
C THR A 78 -1.91 -2.12 -5.61
N VAL A 79 -2.82 -3.00 -5.19
CA VAL A 79 -2.45 -4.19 -4.41
C VAL A 79 -1.52 -5.10 -5.23
N LYS A 80 -1.83 -5.37 -6.49
CA LYS A 80 -0.97 -6.17 -7.38
C LYS A 80 0.41 -5.55 -7.59
N MET A 81 0.49 -4.22 -7.72
CA MET A 81 1.77 -3.51 -7.82
C MET A 81 2.57 -3.65 -6.52
N LEU A 82 1.92 -3.53 -5.35
CA LEU A 82 2.58 -3.79 -4.06
C LEU A 82 3.07 -5.23 -3.95
N MET A 83 2.25 -6.21 -4.37
CA MET A 83 2.69 -7.61 -4.45
C MET A 83 3.94 -7.71 -5.33
N GLY A 84 3.94 -7.16 -6.55
CA GLY A 84 5.08 -7.24 -7.45
C GLY A 84 6.36 -6.55 -6.96
N ILE A 85 6.26 -5.59 -6.04
CA ILE A 85 7.42 -4.92 -5.42
C ILE A 85 8.01 -5.78 -4.29
N PHE A 86 7.17 -6.45 -3.50
CA PHE A 86 7.59 -7.11 -2.25
C PHE A 86 7.65 -8.63 -2.31
N ASP A 87 6.94 -9.28 -3.23
CA ASP A 87 7.05 -10.72 -3.54
C ASP A 87 8.34 -10.96 -4.32
N THR A 88 9.44 -11.02 -3.57
CA THR A 88 10.80 -11.09 -4.11
C THR A 88 11.14 -12.48 -4.61
N ASP A 89 10.55 -13.50 -4.00
CA ASP A 89 10.74 -14.90 -4.39
C ASP A 89 9.76 -15.36 -5.49
N ARG A 90 8.80 -14.51 -5.86
CA ARG A 90 7.77 -14.76 -6.89
C ARG A 90 6.88 -15.95 -6.55
N SER A 91 6.61 -16.16 -5.26
CA SER A 91 5.69 -17.18 -4.78
C SER A 91 4.23 -16.87 -5.16
N GLY A 92 3.91 -15.61 -5.50
CA GLY A 92 2.55 -15.13 -5.68
C GLY A 92 1.87 -14.72 -4.35
N THR A 93 2.60 -14.80 -3.25
CA THR A 93 2.16 -14.48 -1.88
C THR A 93 3.22 -13.65 -1.16
N ILE A 94 2.88 -13.06 -0.02
CA ILE A 94 3.81 -12.27 0.80
C ILE A 94 4.08 -13.01 2.10
N ASP A 95 5.31 -13.44 2.31
CA ASP A 95 5.70 -14.05 3.59
C ASP A 95 5.87 -13.00 4.71
N PHE A 96 6.14 -13.43 5.94
CA PHE A 96 6.29 -12.49 7.06
C PHE A 96 7.46 -11.50 6.87
N LYS A 97 8.56 -11.94 6.26
CA LYS A 97 9.73 -11.08 6.02
C LYS A 97 9.40 -10.01 5.00
N GLU A 98 8.75 -10.37 3.91
CA GLU A 98 8.30 -9.44 2.87
C GLU A 98 7.22 -8.50 3.39
N PHE A 99 6.30 -9.01 4.21
CA PHE A 99 5.28 -8.21 4.88
C PHE A 99 5.89 -7.10 5.75
N SER A 100 7.01 -7.36 6.42
CA SER A 100 7.70 -6.33 7.21
C SER A 100 8.14 -5.12 6.38
N GLY A 101 8.68 -5.38 5.18
CA GLY A 101 9.05 -4.34 4.23
C GLY A 101 7.83 -3.61 3.70
N LEU A 102 6.80 -4.37 3.29
CA LEU A 102 5.53 -3.82 2.79
C LEU A 102 4.85 -2.93 3.83
N TRP A 103 4.79 -3.37 5.08
CA TRP A 103 4.19 -2.62 6.18
C TRP A 103 4.91 -1.29 6.42
N LYS A 104 6.24 -1.34 6.49
CA LYS A 104 7.07 -0.14 6.64
C LYS A 104 6.83 0.82 5.49
N TYR A 105 6.83 0.32 4.25
CA TYR A 105 6.59 1.12 3.06
C TYR A 105 5.23 1.82 3.09
N ILE A 106 4.16 1.09 3.43
CA ILE A 106 2.81 1.66 3.56
C ILE A 106 2.78 2.72 4.68
N SER A 107 3.42 2.46 5.82
CA SER A 107 3.49 3.40 6.94
C SER A 107 4.23 4.69 6.56
N ASP A 108 5.36 4.57 5.87
CA ASP A 108 6.14 5.72 5.41
C ASP A 108 5.32 6.55 4.41
N TRP A 109 4.63 5.90 3.46
CA TRP A 109 3.72 6.59 2.54
C TRP A 109 2.53 7.24 3.22
N GLN A 110 1.98 6.68 4.30
CA GLN A 110 0.89 7.31 5.04
C GLN A 110 1.31 8.64 5.66
N ASN A 111 2.57 8.76 6.10
CA ASN A 111 3.09 10.03 6.61
C ASN A 111 3.21 11.06 5.49
N VAL A 112 3.66 10.64 4.31
CA VAL A 112 3.74 11.49 3.11
C VAL A 112 2.35 11.96 2.68
N PHE A 113 1.38 11.05 2.61
CA PHE A 113 0.01 11.37 2.23
C PHE A 113 -0.61 12.38 3.19
N ARG A 114 -0.53 12.13 4.51
CA ARG A 114 -1.03 13.05 5.55
C ARG A 114 -0.34 14.41 5.56
N HIS A 115 0.88 14.51 5.03
CA HIS A 115 1.55 15.79 4.89
C HIS A 115 0.95 16.65 3.77
N PHE A 116 0.45 16.02 2.70
CA PHE A 116 -0.11 16.70 1.53
C PHE A 116 -1.62 16.85 1.55
N ASP A 117 -2.35 15.92 2.15
CA ASP A 117 -3.79 15.99 2.45
C ASP A 117 -4.00 16.99 3.60
N ARG A 118 -4.04 18.28 3.25
CA ARG A 118 -3.99 19.40 4.21
C ARG A 118 -5.32 19.65 4.87
N ASP A 119 -6.40 19.44 4.13
CA ASP A 119 -7.76 19.59 4.65
C ASP A 119 -8.26 18.32 5.35
N ASN A 120 -7.47 17.24 5.33
CA ASN A 120 -7.81 15.92 5.85
C ASN A 120 -9.09 15.36 5.18
N SER A 121 -9.30 15.62 3.89
CA SER A 121 -10.40 15.06 3.11
C SER A 121 -10.28 13.54 2.95
N GLY A 122 -9.08 12.98 3.17
CA GLY A 122 -8.77 11.58 2.92
C GLY A 122 -8.49 11.28 1.44
N SER A 123 -8.35 12.32 0.63
CA SER A 123 -7.98 12.29 -0.79
C SER A 123 -6.97 13.40 -1.10
N ILE A 124 -6.30 13.30 -2.23
CA ILE A 124 -5.40 14.34 -2.75
C ILE A 124 -6.04 14.96 -3.98
N GLU A 125 -6.26 16.27 -3.97
CA GLU A 125 -6.78 17.01 -5.14
C GLU A 125 -5.67 17.77 -5.89
N GLY A 126 -6.02 18.37 -7.04
CA GLY A 126 -5.04 18.96 -7.97
C GLY A 126 -4.00 19.91 -7.35
N GLN A 127 -4.38 20.74 -6.36
CA GLN A 127 -3.42 21.64 -5.70
C GLN A 127 -2.43 20.88 -4.80
N GLU A 128 -2.91 19.88 -4.08
CA GLU A 128 -2.10 19.05 -3.19
C GLU A 128 -1.20 18.11 -3.99
N LEU A 129 -1.71 17.55 -5.09
CA LEU A 129 -0.94 16.76 -6.04
C LEU A 129 0.20 17.60 -6.64
N ALA A 130 -0.08 18.84 -7.04
CA ALA A 130 0.94 19.75 -7.57
C ALA A 130 2.04 20.03 -6.53
N GLN A 131 1.67 20.23 -5.26
CA GLN A 131 2.62 20.42 -4.17
C GLN A 131 3.44 19.16 -3.90
N ALA A 132 2.81 17.98 -3.91
CA ALA A 132 3.50 16.70 -3.72
C ALA A 132 4.54 16.47 -4.82
N MET A 133 4.15 16.59 -6.09
CA MET A 133 5.04 16.38 -7.23
C MET A 133 6.24 17.34 -7.19
N ARG A 134 6.01 18.62 -6.87
CA ARG A 134 7.09 19.60 -6.71
C ARG A 134 8.02 19.27 -5.54
N SER A 135 7.47 18.84 -4.40
CA SER A 135 8.25 18.45 -3.22
C SER A 135 9.14 17.24 -3.50
N PHE A 136 8.68 16.31 -4.34
CA PHE A 136 9.48 15.18 -4.82
C PHE A 136 10.51 15.57 -5.90
N GLY A 137 10.56 16.84 -6.32
CA GLY A 137 11.48 17.33 -7.34
C GLY A 137 10.97 17.20 -8.78
N TYR A 138 9.69 16.87 -8.97
CA TYR A 138 9.08 16.77 -10.30
C TYR A 138 8.37 18.08 -10.68
N ASN A 139 8.87 18.73 -11.75
CA ASN A 139 8.26 19.93 -12.30
C ASN A 139 7.28 19.59 -13.44
N LEU A 140 6.13 19.02 -13.08
CA LEU A 140 5.11 18.63 -14.05
C LEU A 140 4.22 19.81 -14.46
N SER A 141 3.87 19.89 -15.74
CA SER A 141 2.95 20.92 -16.23
C SER A 141 1.52 20.71 -15.69
N PRO A 142 0.71 21.77 -15.62
CA PRO A 142 -0.69 21.65 -15.20
C PRO A 142 -1.47 20.60 -16.01
N GLN A 143 -1.21 20.48 -17.32
CA GLN A 143 -1.85 19.49 -18.17
C GLN A 143 -1.52 18.06 -17.75
N ILE A 144 -0.25 17.77 -17.42
CA ILE A 144 0.16 16.44 -16.94
C ILE A 144 -0.44 16.14 -15.57
N LEU A 145 -0.49 17.12 -14.67
CA LEU A 145 -1.13 16.96 -13.37
C LEU A 145 -2.62 16.62 -13.51
N THR A 146 -3.36 17.30 -14.40
CA THR A 146 -4.75 16.96 -14.71
C THR A 146 -4.90 15.55 -15.28
N LEU A 147 -3.95 15.08 -16.09
CA LEU A 147 -3.99 13.69 -16.59
C LEU A 147 -3.76 12.67 -15.48
N ILE A 148 -2.83 12.94 -14.56
CA ILE A 148 -2.60 12.08 -13.38
C ILE A 148 -3.86 12.04 -12.52
N GLU A 149 -4.42 13.21 -12.19
CA GLU A 149 -5.66 13.32 -11.42
C GLU A 149 -6.80 12.54 -12.07
N ARG A 150 -7.05 12.72 -13.37
CA ARG A 150 -8.11 11.99 -14.07
C ARG A 150 -7.86 10.48 -14.17
N LYS A 151 -6.60 10.05 -14.30
CA LYS A 151 -6.24 8.63 -14.40
C LYS A 151 -6.37 7.91 -13.06
N TYR A 152 -6.07 8.60 -11.96
CA TYR A 152 -6.02 8.03 -10.60
C TYR A 152 -7.11 8.55 -9.66
N ALA A 153 -8.05 9.35 -10.14
CA ALA A 153 -9.22 9.73 -9.36
C ALA A 153 -10.02 8.48 -8.98
N SER A 154 -10.56 8.48 -7.76
CA SER A 154 -11.60 7.53 -7.38
C SER A 154 -12.85 7.77 -8.22
N ALA A 155 -13.67 6.71 -8.40
CA ALA A 155 -14.86 6.73 -9.23
C ALA A 155 -15.75 7.96 -8.95
N PRO A 156 -16.45 8.50 -9.97
CA PRO A 156 -17.16 9.76 -9.86
C PRO A 156 -18.14 9.72 -8.67
N PRO A 157 -18.28 10.83 -7.92
CA PRO A 157 -19.22 10.88 -6.84
C PRO A 157 -20.61 10.57 -7.40
N THR A 158 -21.20 9.47 -6.93
CA THR A 158 -22.66 9.41 -6.89
C THR A 158 -23.14 10.60 -6.05
N ALA A 159 -24.42 10.96 -6.10
CA ALA A 159 -24.95 12.09 -5.33
C ALA A 159 -24.69 12.00 -3.80
N TYR A 160 -24.20 10.86 -3.30
CA TYR A 160 -23.81 10.58 -1.92
C TYR A 160 -22.38 10.01 -1.79
N GLY A 161 -21.55 10.16 -2.82
CA GLY A 161 -20.19 9.63 -2.87
C GLY A 161 -19.16 10.50 -2.14
N PRO A 162 -18.00 9.93 -1.77
CA PRO A 162 -16.90 10.70 -1.20
C PRO A 162 -16.46 11.82 -2.16
N PRO A 163 -15.85 12.90 -1.65
CA PRO A 163 -15.36 14.00 -2.46
C PRO A 163 -14.41 13.50 -3.58
N PRO A 164 -14.41 14.17 -4.74
CA PRO A 164 -13.55 13.78 -5.86
C PRO A 164 -12.07 13.98 -5.48
N GLY A 165 -11.23 13.02 -5.83
CA GLY A 165 -9.80 13.10 -5.56
C GLY A 165 -9.09 11.76 -5.71
N ILE A 166 -7.78 11.78 -5.45
CA ILE A 166 -6.94 10.59 -5.49
C ILE A 166 -6.85 10.02 -4.06
N THR A 167 -7.36 8.81 -3.86
CA THR A 167 -7.24 8.11 -2.56
C THR A 167 -5.80 7.69 -2.27
N PHE A 168 -5.49 7.41 -1.01
CA PHE A 168 -4.15 7.02 -0.56
C PHE A 168 -3.47 5.96 -1.44
N ASP A 169 -4.15 4.84 -1.67
CA ASP A 169 -3.66 3.76 -2.52
C ASP A 169 -3.34 4.23 -3.95
N ARG A 170 -4.28 4.97 -4.57
CA ARG A 170 -4.12 5.50 -5.92
C ARG A 170 -3.02 6.56 -5.99
N PHE A 171 -2.79 7.31 -4.92
CA PHE A 171 -1.71 8.28 -4.82
C PHE A 171 -0.35 7.60 -4.76
N VAL A 172 -0.22 6.52 -3.96
CA VAL A 172 1.00 5.69 -3.95
C VAL A 172 1.28 5.14 -5.35
N ARG A 173 0.26 4.61 -6.02
CA ARG A 173 0.40 4.11 -7.41
C ARG A 173 0.79 5.21 -8.39
N ALA A 174 0.16 6.38 -8.33
CA ALA A 174 0.50 7.52 -9.17
C ALA A 174 1.97 7.91 -8.98
N CYS A 175 2.46 8.01 -7.74
CA CYS A 175 3.84 8.38 -7.45
C CYS A 175 4.85 7.34 -7.96
N VAL A 176 4.57 6.05 -7.78
CA VAL A 176 5.43 4.97 -8.30
C VAL A 176 5.53 5.03 -9.82
N VAL A 177 4.40 5.26 -10.50
CA VAL A 177 4.37 5.39 -11.97
C VAL A 177 5.12 6.64 -12.43
N VAL A 178 4.90 7.80 -11.79
CA VAL A 178 5.64 9.03 -12.12
C VAL A 178 7.14 8.81 -11.94
N LYS A 179 7.57 8.29 -10.80
CA LYS A 179 8.98 7.98 -10.53
C LYS A 179 9.56 7.06 -11.61
N THR A 180 8.88 5.95 -11.92
CA THR A 180 9.40 4.96 -12.86
C THR A 180 9.48 5.49 -14.28
N LEU A 181 8.47 6.24 -14.72
CA LEU A 181 8.48 6.90 -16.03
C LEU A 181 9.59 7.95 -16.11
N THR A 182 9.76 8.77 -15.07
CA THR A 182 10.83 9.76 -15.00
C THR A 182 12.22 9.11 -15.03
N GLU A 183 12.45 8.06 -14.25
CA GLU A 183 13.72 7.32 -14.25
C GLU A 183 13.99 6.64 -15.60
N SER A 184 12.94 6.14 -16.26
CA SER A 184 13.06 5.53 -17.59
C SER A 184 13.38 6.56 -18.67
N PHE A 185 12.78 7.74 -18.59
CA PHE A 185 13.11 8.87 -19.45
C PHE A 185 14.55 9.37 -19.22
N GLN A 186 14.94 9.57 -17.97
CA GLN A 186 16.30 10.04 -17.62
C GLN A 186 17.41 9.07 -18.04
N ARG A 187 17.12 7.77 -18.18
CA ARG A 187 18.08 6.79 -18.69
C ARG A 187 18.42 6.99 -20.17
N VAL A 188 17.50 7.58 -20.94
CA VAL A 188 17.70 7.83 -22.39
C VAL A 188 18.03 9.30 -22.70
N ASP A 189 17.69 10.23 -21.81
CA ASP A 189 18.03 11.66 -21.87
C ASP A 189 19.48 11.88 -21.40
N THR A 190 20.44 11.51 -22.25
CA THR A 190 21.87 11.49 -21.90
C THR A 190 22.49 12.88 -21.73
N ASP A 191 21.96 13.88 -22.43
CA ASP A 191 22.39 15.28 -22.39
C ASP A 191 21.55 16.14 -21.42
N ARG A 192 20.47 15.58 -20.86
CA ARG A 192 19.64 16.22 -19.81
C ARG A 192 18.98 17.51 -20.28
N ASP A 193 18.65 17.58 -21.57
CA ASP A 193 17.96 18.73 -22.15
C ASP A 193 16.43 18.61 -22.07
N GLY A 194 15.93 17.44 -21.63
CA GLY A 194 14.51 17.14 -21.52
C GLY A 194 13.87 16.64 -22.82
N TRP A 195 14.67 16.31 -23.82
CA TRP A 195 14.23 15.80 -25.13
C TRP A 195 14.93 14.49 -25.47
N VAL A 196 14.19 13.57 -26.08
CA VAL A 196 14.71 12.26 -26.47
C VAL A 196 14.19 11.89 -27.84
N GLN A 197 15.04 11.25 -28.64
CA GLN A 197 14.62 10.62 -29.89
C GLN A 197 14.57 9.10 -29.70
N LEU A 198 13.37 8.53 -29.76
CA LEU A 198 13.15 7.10 -29.59
C LEU A 198 12.57 6.49 -30.86
N SER A 199 13.08 5.32 -31.25
CA SER A 199 12.35 4.44 -32.17
C SER A 199 11.10 3.88 -31.48
N TYR A 200 10.14 3.40 -32.27
CA TYR A 200 8.91 2.80 -31.74
C TYR A 200 9.20 1.62 -30.78
N GLU A 201 10.16 0.76 -31.10
CA GLU A 201 10.52 -0.37 -30.23
C GLU A 201 11.12 0.09 -28.90
N GLN A 202 11.99 1.12 -28.92
CA GLN A 202 12.54 1.70 -27.70
C GLN A 202 11.46 2.34 -26.84
N PHE A 203 10.49 3.03 -27.45
CA PHE A 203 9.32 3.58 -26.75
C PHE A 203 8.46 2.48 -26.13
N MET A 204 8.17 1.41 -26.87
CA MET A 204 7.38 0.27 -26.37
C MET A 204 8.09 -0.42 -25.20
N ASN A 205 9.40 -0.67 -25.33
CA ASN A 205 10.18 -1.27 -24.24
C ASN A 205 10.23 -0.37 -23.00
N MET A 206 10.37 0.95 -23.19
CA MET A 206 10.34 1.92 -22.07
C MET A 206 8.99 1.93 -21.35
N THR A 207 7.89 1.88 -22.08
CA THR A 207 6.54 1.97 -21.50
C THR A 207 6.08 0.67 -20.86
N LEU A 208 6.38 -0.48 -21.45
CA LEU A 208 5.97 -1.80 -20.95
C LEU A 208 6.81 -2.31 -19.76
N THR A 209 7.98 -1.71 -19.52
CA THR A 209 8.80 -2.02 -18.33
C THR A 209 8.44 -1.17 -17.11
N ALA A 210 7.58 -0.16 -17.28
CA ALA A 210 7.00 0.57 -16.16
C ALA A 210 5.89 -0.28 -15.49
N PRO A 211 5.79 -0.26 -14.14
CA PRO A 211 4.81 -1.03 -13.37
C PRO A 211 3.36 -0.57 -13.54
#